data_AF-A0A241XRT6-F1
#
_entry.id   AF-A0A241XRT6-F1
#
_cell.length_a   1.000
_cell.length_b   1.000
_cell.length_c   1.000
_cell.angle_alpha   90.00
_cell.angle_beta   90.00
_cell.angle_gamma   90.00
#
_symmetry.space_group_name_H-M   'P 1'
#
loop_
_entity.id
_entity.type
_entity.pdbx_description
1 polymer ?
#
loop_
_entity_poly.entity_id
_entity_poly.type
_entity_poly.pdbx_seq_one_letter_code
_entity_poly.pdbx_strand_id
1 'polypeptide(L)'
;MHDKYKLAIIRHENAKQVVQGLSRDIGAAINSCPISIRAQSWDTPNSERGELWDEASGKHKTHLWHAFKHREPSDCGYGTVGLGDDGIDDALAPGGEFECEHCRRAYQLIRDRRCAKQELGRARLSIRALGRAALEESTHD
;
A
#
# COMPACT_ATOMS: atom_id res chain seq x y z
N MET A 1 -18.28 -20.56 25.30
CA MET A 1 -16.82 -20.35 25.10
C MET A 1 -16.38 -20.40 23.62
N HIS A 2 -16.90 -21.32 22.78
CA HIS A 2 -16.48 -21.45 21.37
C HIS A 2 -16.73 -20.23 20.47
N ASP A 3 -17.72 -19.40 20.79
CA ASP A 3 -18.18 -18.33 19.89
C ASP A 3 -17.15 -17.19 19.75
N LYS A 4 -16.51 -16.77 20.85
CA LYS A 4 -15.46 -15.72 20.83
C LYS A 4 -14.24 -16.11 19.98
N TYR A 5 -13.86 -17.39 19.98
CA TYR A 5 -12.75 -17.90 19.15
C TYR A 5 -13.12 -17.89 17.67
N LYS A 6 -14.33 -18.36 17.34
CA LYS A 6 -14.84 -18.34 15.96
C LYS A 6 -14.92 -16.92 15.40
N LEU A 7 -15.48 -15.98 16.17
CA LEU A 7 -15.57 -14.57 15.77
C LEU A 7 -14.19 -13.93 15.54
N ALA A 8 -13.21 -14.21 16.40
CA ALA A 8 -11.85 -13.70 16.24
C ALA A 8 -11.16 -14.25 14.98
N ILE A 9 -11.36 -15.54 14.67
CA ILE A 9 -10.84 -16.16 13.45
C ILE A 9 -11.52 -15.58 12.20
N ILE A 10 -12.84 -15.44 12.21
CA ILE A 10 -13.60 -14.83 11.10
C ILE A 10 -13.09 -13.41 10.83
N ARG A 11 -12.92 -12.60 11.88
CA ARG A 11 -12.38 -11.24 11.77
C ARG A 11 -10.99 -11.22 11.15
N HIS A 12 -10.11 -12.15 11.55
CA HIS A 12 -8.78 -12.30 10.97
C HIS A 12 -8.82 -12.67 9.49
N GLU A 13 -9.61 -13.68 9.11
CA GLU A 13 -9.69 -14.12 7.72
C GLU A 13 -10.29 -13.05 6.81
N ASN A 14 -11.34 -12.36 7.28
CA ASN A 14 -11.92 -11.23 6.54
C ASN A 14 -10.88 -10.12 6.33
N ALA A 15 -10.19 -9.67 7.39
CA ALA A 15 -9.18 -8.62 7.28
C ALA A 15 -8.03 -9.03 6.34
N LYS A 16 -7.62 -10.30 6.37
CA LYS A 16 -6.61 -10.86 5.47
C LYS A 16 -7.07 -10.83 4.01
N GLN A 17 -8.30 -11.26 3.73
CA GLN A 17 -8.88 -11.23 2.39
C GLN A 17 -8.97 -9.79 1.85
N VAL A 18 -9.38 -8.83 2.68
CA VAL A 18 -9.41 -7.41 2.30
C VAL A 18 -8.01 -6.91 1.93
N VAL A 19 -6.98 -7.19 2.73
CA VAL A 19 -5.59 -6.79 2.41
C VAL A 19 -5.10 -7.41 1.10
N GLN A 20 -5.45 -8.66 0.83
CA GLN A 20 -5.11 -9.34 -0.42
C GLN A 20 -5.86 -8.75 -1.62
N GLY A 21 -7.16 -8.47 -1.48
CA GLY A 21 -7.98 -7.79 -2.48
C GLY A 21 -7.37 -6.44 -2.87
N LEU A 22 -7.16 -5.58 -1.87
CA LEU A 22 -6.55 -4.26 -2.08
C LEU A 22 -5.17 -4.35 -2.72
N SER A 23 -4.35 -5.35 -2.37
CA SER A 23 -3.04 -5.52 -3.01
C SER A 23 -3.12 -5.87 -4.49
N ARG A 24 -4.13 -6.65 -4.91
CA ARG A 24 -4.40 -6.92 -6.33
C ARG A 24 -4.89 -5.66 -7.04
N ASP A 25 -5.82 -4.93 -6.42
CA ASP A 25 -6.42 -3.73 -7.01
C ASP A 25 -5.38 -2.60 -7.18
N ILE A 26 -4.45 -2.46 -6.23
CA ILE A 26 -3.30 -1.55 -6.35
C ILE A 26 -2.46 -1.92 -7.59
N GLY A 27 -2.17 -3.22 -7.77
CA GLY A 27 -1.41 -3.70 -8.93
C GLY A 27 -2.12 -3.40 -10.25
N ALA A 28 -3.43 -3.66 -10.32
CA ALA A 28 -4.25 -3.38 -11.50
C ALA A 28 -4.27 -1.88 -11.84
N ALA A 29 -4.43 -1.01 -10.84
CA ALA A 29 -4.38 0.44 -11.02
C ALA A 29 -2.99 0.90 -11.51
N ILE A 30 -1.90 0.42 -10.88
CA ILE A 30 -0.53 0.75 -11.31
C ILE A 30 -0.25 0.27 -12.74
N ASN A 31 -0.74 -0.90 -13.12
CA ASN A 31 -0.54 -1.46 -14.47
C ASN A 31 -1.27 -0.67 -15.56
N SER A 32 -2.29 0.11 -15.19
CA SER A 32 -3.00 1.02 -16.10
C SER A 32 -2.30 2.37 -16.26
N CYS A 33 -1.27 2.66 -15.46
CA CYS A 33 -0.49 3.88 -15.61
C CYS A 33 0.24 3.92 -16.97
N PRO A 34 0.21 5.05 -17.72
CA PRO A 34 0.88 5.15 -19.02
C PRO A 34 2.37 4.79 -19.00
N ILE A 35 3.09 5.12 -17.91
CA ILE A 35 4.49 4.73 -17.73
C ILE A 35 4.62 3.20 -17.62
N SER A 36 3.72 2.56 -16.88
CA SER A 36 3.72 1.11 -16.72
C SER A 36 3.40 0.39 -18.03
N ILE A 37 2.47 0.93 -18.82
CA ILE A 37 2.11 0.43 -20.15
C ILE A 37 3.30 0.56 -21.10
N ARG A 38 3.95 1.73 -21.16
CA ARG A 38 5.16 1.94 -21.98
C ARG A 38 6.30 1.01 -21.56
N ALA A 39 6.56 0.85 -20.27
CA ALA A 39 7.61 -0.02 -19.76
C ALA A 39 7.44 -1.49 -20.17
N GLN A 40 6.20 -1.92 -20.45
CA GLN A 40 5.85 -3.27 -20.87
C GLN A 40 5.64 -3.40 -22.39
N SER A 41 5.63 -2.29 -23.13
CA SER A 41 5.39 -2.30 -24.58
C SER A 41 6.62 -2.77 -25.35
N TRP A 42 6.40 -3.66 -26.33
CA TRP A 42 7.42 -4.11 -27.27
C TRP A 42 7.91 -2.99 -28.20
N ASP A 43 7.09 -1.95 -28.40
CA ASP A 43 7.41 -0.81 -29.25
C ASP A 43 8.36 0.19 -28.57
N THR A 44 8.55 0.08 -27.25
CA THR A 44 9.48 0.96 -26.52
C THR A 44 10.91 0.42 -26.63
N PRO A 45 11.87 1.21 -27.18
CA PRO A 45 13.26 0.81 -27.30
C PRO A 45 13.86 0.38 -25.96
N ASN A 46 14.80 -0.58 -25.96
CA ASN A 46 15.38 -1.10 -24.73
C ASN A 46 16.10 -0.04 -23.89
N SER A 47 16.73 0.94 -24.53
CA SER A 47 17.37 2.07 -23.84
C SER A 47 16.36 2.91 -23.06
N GLU A 48 15.25 3.29 -23.70
CA GLU A 48 14.16 4.02 -23.05
C GLU A 48 13.45 3.18 -22.00
N ARG A 49 13.30 1.87 -22.25
CA ARG A 49 12.70 0.95 -21.28
C ARG A 49 13.50 0.96 -19.99
N GLY A 50 14.84 0.89 -20.06
CA GLY A 50 15.70 0.93 -18.88
C GLY A 50 15.47 2.16 -17.99
N GLU A 51 15.24 3.32 -18.60
CA GLU A 51 14.98 4.57 -17.87
C GLU A 51 13.67 4.53 -17.05
N LEU A 52 12.68 3.75 -17.50
CA LEU A 52 11.37 3.60 -16.83
C LEU A 52 11.42 2.68 -15.62
N TRP A 53 12.53 1.98 -15.36
CA TRP A 53 12.70 1.13 -14.19
C TRP A 53 13.60 1.79 -13.14
N ASP A 54 13.22 1.62 -11.87
CA ASP A 54 14.05 1.91 -10.72
C ASP A 54 14.89 0.68 -10.40
N GLU A 55 16.19 0.73 -10.74
CA GLU A 55 17.13 -0.39 -10.57
C GLU A 55 17.16 -0.91 -9.12
N ALA A 56 17.08 -0.01 -8.14
CA ALA A 56 17.17 -0.36 -6.73
C ALA A 56 15.96 -1.17 -6.24
N SER A 57 14.77 -0.92 -6.78
CA SER A 57 13.53 -1.58 -6.33
C SER A 57 12.97 -2.59 -7.33
N GLY A 58 13.47 -2.62 -8.56
CA GLY A 58 12.95 -3.44 -9.64
C GLY A 58 11.50 -3.08 -10.00
N LYS A 59 11.11 -1.80 -9.87
CA LYS A 59 9.74 -1.33 -10.14
C LYS A 59 9.73 -0.23 -11.19
N HIS A 60 8.61 -0.07 -11.88
CA HIS A 60 8.39 1.05 -12.79
C HIS A 60 8.37 2.38 -12.04
N LYS A 61 9.08 3.39 -12.58
CA LYS A 61 9.06 4.79 -12.15
C LYS A 61 7.76 5.49 -12.56
N THR A 62 6.62 4.96 -12.11
CA THR A 62 5.30 5.56 -12.37
C THR A 62 5.16 6.95 -11.74
N HIS A 63 4.13 7.72 -12.11
CA HIS A 63 3.84 9.02 -11.48
C HIS A 63 3.72 8.92 -9.95
N LEU A 64 3.14 7.83 -9.43
CA LEU A 64 3.11 7.53 -8.00
C LEU A 64 4.51 7.32 -7.40
N TRP A 65 5.41 6.67 -8.14
CA TRP A 65 6.81 6.52 -7.71
C TRP A 65 7.47 7.89 -7.62
N HIS A 66 7.27 8.76 -8.61
CA HIS A 66 7.81 10.12 -8.61
C HIS A 66 7.26 10.92 -7.42
N ALA A 67 5.95 10.87 -7.16
CA ALA A 67 5.35 11.50 -5.98
C ALA A 67 5.97 11.02 -4.65
N PHE A 68 6.20 9.71 -4.48
CA PHE A 68 6.86 9.19 -3.27
C PHE A 68 8.35 9.57 -3.14
N LYS A 69 9.03 9.77 -4.28
CA LYS A 69 10.44 10.13 -4.34
C LYS A 69 10.68 11.63 -4.37
N HIS A 70 9.63 12.42 -4.58
CA HIS A 70 9.68 13.87 -4.52
C HIS A 70 10.22 14.31 -3.15
N ARG A 71 11.07 15.34 -3.16
CA ARG A 71 11.71 15.90 -1.99
C ARG A 71 11.66 17.42 -2.07
N GLU A 72 11.09 18.04 -1.06
CA GLU A 72 10.97 19.49 -0.93
C GLU A 72 11.75 20.00 0.29
N PRO A 73 12.21 21.27 0.32
CA PRO A 73 12.86 21.84 1.50
C PRO A 73 11.98 21.72 2.74
N SER A 74 12.56 21.32 3.87
CA SER A 74 11.83 21.24 5.13
C SER A 74 11.45 22.62 5.68
N ASP A 75 10.23 22.77 6.19
CA ASP A 75 9.74 24.00 6.84
C ASP A 75 10.57 24.43 8.06
N CYS A 76 11.26 23.48 8.72
CA CYS A 76 12.15 23.78 9.84
C CYS A 76 13.56 24.24 9.40
N GLY A 77 13.80 24.41 8.10
CA GLY A 77 15.05 24.91 7.53
C GLY A 77 16.19 23.88 7.45
N TYR A 78 15.95 22.63 7.84
CA TYR A 78 16.95 21.56 7.82
C TYR A 78 16.56 20.42 6.87
N GLY A 79 17.35 20.25 5.81
CA GLY A 79 17.24 19.12 4.89
C GLY A 79 16.04 19.18 3.94
N THR A 80 15.74 18.04 3.32
CA THR A 80 14.56 17.87 2.47
C THR A 80 13.65 16.80 3.05
N VAL A 81 12.35 16.99 2.90
CA VAL A 81 11.30 16.07 3.32
C VAL A 81 10.54 15.54 2.11
N GLY A 82 9.95 14.35 2.24
CA GLY A 82 9.04 13.84 1.22
C GLY A 82 7.64 14.40 1.40
N LEU A 83 6.85 14.33 0.33
CA LEU A 83 5.45 14.74 0.38
C LEU A 83 4.69 13.95 1.46
N GLY A 84 3.89 14.69 2.24
CA GLY A 84 2.90 14.12 3.14
C GLY A 84 1.73 13.48 2.38
N ASP A 85 0.79 12.86 3.11
CA ASP A 85 -0.34 12.19 2.45
C ASP A 85 -1.19 13.16 1.61
N ASP A 86 -1.43 14.38 2.11
CA ASP A 86 -2.17 15.42 1.36
C ASP A 86 -1.37 15.92 0.14
N GLY A 87 -0.05 16.12 0.29
CA GLY A 87 0.82 16.53 -0.82
C GLY A 87 0.90 15.49 -1.94
N ILE A 88 0.85 14.20 -1.61
CA ILE A 88 0.78 13.13 -2.61
C ILE A 88 -0.58 13.14 -3.32
N ASP A 89 -1.68 13.34 -2.59
CA ASP A 89 -3.01 13.43 -3.17
C ASP A 89 -3.11 14.63 -4.14
N ASP A 90 -2.58 15.79 -3.77
CA ASP A 90 -2.55 17.00 -4.61
C ASP A 90 -1.65 16.82 -5.83
N ALA A 91 -0.45 16.26 -5.66
CA ALA A 91 0.47 16.06 -6.77
C ALA A 91 -0.09 15.09 -7.83
N LEU A 92 -0.94 14.14 -7.45
CA LEU A 92 -1.57 13.18 -8.35
C LEU A 92 -2.94 13.63 -8.90
N ALA A 93 -3.51 14.71 -8.36
CA ALA A 93 -4.79 15.26 -8.77
C ALA A 93 -4.71 15.95 -10.15
N PRO A 94 -5.85 16.21 -10.81
CA PRO A 94 -5.88 17.01 -12.04
C PRO A 94 -5.22 18.37 -11.85
N GLY A 95 -4.27 18.72 -12.70
CA GLY A 95 -3.44 19.93 -12.60
C GLY A 95 -2.24 19.83 -11.65
N GLY A 96 -2.02 18.68 -11.01
CA GLY A 96 -0.85 18.41 -10.16
C GLY A 96 0.41 18.05 -10.94
N GLU A 97 1.58 18.16 -10.31
CA GLU A 97 2.89 17.89 -10.94
C GLU A 97 3.02 16.47 -11.50
N PHE A 98 2.40 15.49 -10.84
CA PHE A 98 2.41 14.08 -11.20
C PHE A 98 1.01 13.58 -11.56
N GLU A 99 0.18 14.43 -12.18
CA GLU A 99 -1.19 14.12 -12.54
C GLU A 99 -1.31 12.75 -13.22
N CYS A 100 -2.07 11.84 -12.59
CA CYS A 100 -2.39 10.54 -13.16
C CYS A 100 -3.52 9.88 -12.36
N GLU A 101 -4.68 9.73 -12.98
CA GLU A 101 -5.87 9.14 -12.34
C GLU A 101 -5.60 7.72 -11.81
N HIS A 102 -4.83 6.91 -12.54
CA HIS A 102 -4.49 5.54 -12.17
C HIS A 102 -3.57 5.49 -10.94
N CYS A 103 -2.59 6.40 -10.89
CA CYS A 103 -1.67 6.52 -9.77
C CYS A 103 -2.37 7.10 -8.53
N ARG A 104 -3.26 8.07 -8.72
CA ARG A 104 -4.14 8.58 -7.65
C ARG A 104 -5.03 7.48 -7.07
N ARG A 105 -5.67 6.69 -7.94
CA ARG A 105 -6.48 5.54 -7.52
C ARG A 105 -5.65 4.50 -6.77
N ALA A 106 -4.46 4.18 -7.27
CA ALA A 106 -3.53 3.28 -6.58
C ALA A 106 -3.13 3.81 -5.21
N TYR A 107 -2.91 5.12 -5.08
CA TYR A 107 -2.56 5.75 -3.81
C TYR A 107 -3.69 5.68 -2.78
N GLN A 108 -4.94 5.96 -3.19
CA GLN A 108 -6.12 5.76 -2.34
C GLN A 108 -6.21 4.31 -1.83
N LEU A 109 -6.05 3.33 -2.73
CA LEU A 109 -6.06 1.91 -2.34
C LEU A 109 -4.89 1.55 -1.41
N ILE A 110 -3.74 2.20 -1.54
CA ILE A 110 -2.62 2.05 -0.59
C ILE A 110 -3.01 2.56 0.79
N ARG A 111 -3.68 3.72 0.89
CA ARG A 111 -4.18 4.27 2.16
C ARG A 111 -5.19 3.31 2.79
N ASP A 112 -6.16 2.83 2.04
CA ASP A 112 -7.14 1.83 2.49
C ASP A 112 -6.45 0.56 2.99
N ARG A 113 -5.42 0.10 2.27
CA ARG A 113 -4.63 -1.08 2.66
C ARG A 113 -3.84 -0.85 3.95
N ARG A 114 -3.35 0.37 4.22
CA ARG A 114 -2.71 0.70 5.51
C ARG A 114 -3.70 0.50 6.66
N CYS A 115 -4.93 1.00 6.52
CA CYS A 115 -6.00 0.81 7.50
C CYS A 115 -6.36 -0.69 7.67
N ALA A 116 -6.56 -1.41 6.57
CA ALA A 116 -6.87 -2.84 6.61
C ALA A 116 -5.75 -3.68 7.26
N LYS A 117 -4.47 -3.31 7.06
CA LYS A 117 -3.33 -3.96 7.72
C LYS A 117 -3.31 -3.71 9.22
N GLN A 118 -3.69 -2.52 9.69
CA GLN A 118 -3.82 -2.24 11.12
C GLN A 118 -4.89 -3.13 11.74
N GLU A 119 -6.03 -3.28 11.05
CA GLU A 119 -7.13 -4.13 11.49
C GLU A 119 -6.73 -5.62 11.52
N LEU A 120 -6.03 -6.10 10.49
CA LEU A 120 -5.45 -7.46 10.50
C LEU A 120 -4.48 -7.66 11.69
N GLY A 121 -3.66 -6.64 12.00
CA GLY A 121 -2.79 -6.64 13.17
C GLY A 121 -3.57 -6.78 14.48
N ARG A 122 -4.64 -6.01 14.65
CA ARG A 122 -5.55 -6.09 15.81
C ARG A 122 -6.19 -7.47 15.93
N ALA A 123 -6.69 -8.02 14.83
CA ALA A 123 -7.29 -9.36 14.82
C ALA A 123 -6.30 -10.45 15.26
N ARG A 124 -5.04 -10.37 14.82
CA ARG A 124 -3.97 -11.29 15.27
C ARG A 124 -3.70 -11.18 16.77
N LEU A 125 -3.70 -9.96 17.31
CA LEU A 125 -3.52 -9.73 18.75
C LEU A 125 -4.69 -10.31 19.55
N SER A 126 -5.93 -10.15 19.08
CA SER A 126 -7.11 -10.73 19.71
C SER A 126 -7.05 -12.26 19.75
N ILE A 127 -6.66 -12.92 18.64
CA ILE A 127 -6.48 -14.39 18.62
C ILE A 127 -5.42 -14.82 19.65
N ARG A 128 -4.29 -14.12 19.72
CA ARG A 128 -3.22 -14.43 20.70
C ARG A 128 -3.69 -14.26 22.14
N ALA A 129 -4.46 -13.21 22.43
CA ALA A 129 -5.00 -12.98 23.77
C ALA A 129 -5.97 -14.10 24.17
N LEU A 130 -6.85 -14.52 23.25
CA LEU A 130 -7.74 -15.65 23.48
C LEU A 130 -6.97 -16.96 23.69
N GLY A 131 -5.91 -17.21 22.92
CA GLY A 131 -5.06 -18.38 23.09
C GLY A 131 -4.34 -18.42 24.45
N ARG A 132 -3.85 -17.27 24.93
CA ARG A 132 -3.24 -17.18 26.26
C ARG A 132 -4.26 -17.46 27.38
N ALA A 133 -5.44 -16.85 27.30
CA ALA A 133 -6.51 -17.09 28.27
C ALA A 133 -6.93 -18.57 28.31
N ALA A 134 -7.02 -19.24 27.15
CA ALA A 134 -7.33 -20.66 27.08
C ALA A 134 -6.26 -21.54 27.76
N LEU A 135 -4.98 -21.18 27.59
CA LEU A 135 -3.88 -21.89 28.23
C LEU A 135 -3.91 -21.72 29.75
N GLU A 136 -4.15 -20.50 30.22
CA GLU A 136 -4.30 -20.20 31.65
C GLU A 136 -5.47 -20.96 32.28
N GLU A 137 -6.62 -21.02 31.60
CA GLU A 137 -7.77 -21.84 32.04
C GLU A 137 -7.38 -23.33 32.12
N SER A 138 -6.65 -23.86 31.13
CA SER A 138 -6.26 -25.27 31.08
C SER A 138 -5.19 -25.70 32.09
N THR A 139 -4.48 -24.77 32.72
CA THR A 139 -3.46 -25.06 33.74
C THR A 139 -3.99 -24.93 35.17
N HIS A 140 -5.23 -24.47 35.35
CA HIS A 140 -5.89 -24.33 36.65
C HIS A 140 -7.01 -25.38 36.87
N ASP A 141 -7.17 -26.32 35.92
CA ASP A 141 -7.95 -27.55 36.04
C ASP A 141 -7.01 -28.75 36.27
#